data_AF-A0A8J7W8Y7-F1
#
_entry.id   AF-A0A8J7W8Y7-F1
#
_cell.length_a   1.000
_cell.length_b   1.000
_cell.length_c   1.000
_cell.angle_alpha   90.00
_cell.angle_beta   90.00
_cell.angle_gamma   90.00
#
_symmetry.space_group_name_H-M   'P 1'
#
loop_
_entity.id
_entity.type
_entity.pdbx_description
1 polymer ?
#
loop_
_entity_poly.entity_id
_entity_poly.type
_entity_poly.pdbx_seq_one_letter_code
_entity_poly.pdbx_strand_id
1 'polypeptide(L)'
;MTIFNPADQGVNINVRTEGAAGDWIALYRLDNRQTEISELFIPARENVQLLFKVIVPEDTPTEMYQARIVAETQSEEAMAGGVGTVLRARSVVTIHVIGREIVSGKVEGISVANTETGVPLVIDVQFRNTGNVIVSPEIHSTIKKDGEVIGEARSSEKRVTPETIESILVEWSTEGLEPGTYTANVVGMLRGEQIASQEMDFEVFPYGQLSREGTLSDLQYEGMMQTGVPIKLNGIFTNTGKIATRAVLNAEIYQNGNFINAISGDTVLVPVGGRSELFSYLTVAEPGEYQIKYWALYEGQRTEMKDVSLTVSEGGSSAEPQASPLSPVSVIGAAMMLIIFATGGRLKRRG
;
A
#
# COMPACT_ATOMS: atom_id res chain seq x y z
N MET A 1 18.38 -14.84 -24.58
CA MET A 1 18.74 -15.94 -23.65
C MET A 1 18.32 -17.25 -24.31
N THR A 2 19.03 -18.36 -24.08
CA THR A 2 18.66 -19.67 -24.65
C THR A 2 18.45 -20.68 -23.53
N ILE A 3 17.35 -21.41 -23.57
CA ILE A 3 17.10 -22.55 -22.68
C ILE A 3 17.22 -23.82 -23.53
N PHE A 4 18.07 -24.75 -23.08
CA PHE A 4 18.32 -26.01 -23.77
C PHE A 4 17.78 -27.17 -22.94
N ASN A 5 17.04 -28.08 -23.58
CA ASN A 5 16.62 -29.34 -22.98
C ASN A 5 17.61 -30.44 -23.36
N PRO A 6 18.46 -30.93 -22.42
CA PRO A 6 19.41 -32.00 -22.69
C PRO A 6 18.76 -33.40 -22.67
N ALA A 7 17.50 -33.52 -22.24
CA ALA A 7 16.83 -34.80 -22.08
C ALA A 7 16.39 -35.41 -23.42
N ASP A 8 16.20 -36.72 -23.40
CA ASP A 8 15.70 -37.50 -24.54
C ASP A 8 14.16 -37.45 -24.66
N GLN A 9 13.50 -36.73 -23.77
CA GLN A 9 12.07 -36.45 -23.77
C GLN A 9 11.80 -34.95 -23.69
N GLY A 10 10.63 -34.53 -24.17
CA GLY A 10 10.20 -33.14 -24.04
C GLY A 10 9.95 -32.77 -22.58
N VAL A 11 10.12 -31.48 -22.25
CA VAL A 11 9.98 -30.99 -20.88
C VAL A 11 9.18 -29.69 -20.84
N ASN A 12 8.27 -29.58 -19.87
CA ASN A 12 7.61 -28.33 -19.53
C ASN A 12 8.47 -27.56 -18.54
N ILE A 13 8.71 -26.28 -18.81
CA ILE A 13 9.55 -25.39 -18.01
C ILE A 13 8.72 -24.18 -17.60
N ASN A 14 8.68 -23.93 -16.30
CA ASN A 14 8.24 -22.66 -15.74
C ASN A 14 9.39 -21.68 -15.74
N VAL A 15 9.17 -20.48 -16.26
CA VAL A 15 10.14 -19.40 -16.24
C VAL A 15 9.55 -18.21 -15.51
N ARG A 16 10.31 -17.66 -14.57
CA ARG A 16 9.93 -16.48 -13.80
C ARG A 16 11.12 -15.57 -13.57
N THR A 17 10.83 -14.34 -13.21
CA THR A 17 11.82 -13.35 -12.81
C THR A 17 11.73 -13.13 -11.30
N GLU A 18 12.87 -12.85 -10.67
CA GLU A 18 13.00 -12.60 -9.23
C GLU A 18 13.99 -11.46 -9.00
N GLY A 19 13.91 -10.78 -7.85
CA GLY A 19 14.87 -9.73 -7.44
C GLY A 19 14.35 -8.31 -7.66
N ALA A 20 15.18 -7.31 -7.33
CA ALA A 20 14.78 -5.90 -7.27
C ALA A 20 14.30 -5.32 -8.61
N ALA A 21 14.76 -5.89 -9.73
CA ALA A 21 14.34 -5.56 -11.08
C ALA A 21 13.60 -6.72 -11.79
N GLY A 22 13.11 -7.71 -11.03
CA GLY A 22 12.41 -8.87 -11.59
C GLY A 22 11.18 -8.46 -12.39
N ASP A 23 10.37 -7.56 -11.81
CA ASP A 23 9.12 -7.07 -12.40
C ASP A 23 9.35 -6.11 -13.58
N TRP A 24 10.60 -5.70 -13.83
CA TRP A 24 10.95 -4.89 -15.01
C TRP A 24 11.12 -5.75 -16.25
N ILE A 25 11.24 -7.07 -16.09
CA ILE A 25 11.62 -7.99 -17.15
C ILE A 25 10.40 -8.79 -17.57
N ALA A 26 9.93 -8.55 -18.79
CA ALA A 26 8.96 -9.40 -19.46
C ALA A 26 9.66 -10.36 -20.44
N LEU A 27 9.23 -11.62 -20.46
CA LEU A 27 9.83 -12.69 -21.26
C LEU A 27 8.94 -13.06 -22.44
N TYR A 28 9.55 -13.20 -23.63
CA TYR A 28 8.85 -13.53 -24.87
C TYR A 28 9.62 -14.60 -25.65
N ARG A 29 8.92 -15.38 -26.47
CA ARG A 29 9.59 -16.19 -27.48
C ARG A 29 10.05 -15.30 -28.63
N LEU A 30 11.10 -15.71 -29.33
CA LEU A 30 11.62 -14.93 -30.46
C LEU A 30 10.62 -14.84 -31.63
N ASP A 31 9.81 -15.90 -31.80
CA ASP A 31 8.77 -16.06 -32.83
C ASP A 31 7.44 -15.40 -32.46
N ASN A 32 7.15 -15.23 -31.16
CA ASN A 32 5.99 -14.48 -30.67
C ASN A 32 6.40 -13.45 -29.60
N ARG A 33 6.45 -12.18 -30.02
CA ARG A 33 6.83 -11.03 -29.18
C ARG A 33 5.66 -10.27 -28.56
N GLN A 34 4.44 -10.78 -28.73
CA GLN A 34 3.22 -10.11 -28.23
C GLN A 34 2.71 -10.74 -26.95
N THR A 35 2.91 -12.05 -26.79
CA THR A 35 2.45 -12.79 -25.62
C THR A 35 3.61 -13.04 -24.66
N GLU A 36 3.52 -12.48 -23.47
CA GLU A 36 4.46 -12.80 -22.39
C GLU A 36 4.32 -14.27 -21.99
N ILE A 37 5.45 -14.89 -21.63
CA ILE A 37 5.51 -16.29 -21.26
C ILE A 37 5.95 -16.49 -19.82
N SER A 38 5.22 -17.34 -19.10
CA SER A 38 5.62 -17.92 -17.82
C SER A 38 5.91 -19.41 -17.91
N GLU A 39 5.53 -20.05 -19.02
CA GLU A 39 5.67 -21.49 -19.25
C GLU A 39 6.08 -21.76 -20.71
N LEU A 40 6.88 -22.80 -20.92
CA LEU A 40 7.21 -23.30 -22.26
C LEU A 40 7.45 -24.81 -22.28
N PHE A 41 7.01 -25.44 -23.36
CA PHE A 41 7.45 -26.78 -23.73
C PHE A 41 8.72 -26.71 -24.59
N ILE A 42 9.73 -27.50 -24.23
CA ILE A 42 10.94 -27.68 -25.03
C ILE A 42 11.04 -29.15 -25.44
N PRO A 43 10.99 -29.48 -26.74
CA PRO A 43 11.17 -30.85 -27.21
C PRO A 43 12.51 -31.45 -26.79
N ALA A 44 12.60 -32.78 -26.88
CA ALA A 44 13.82 -33.53 -26.58
C ALA A 44 15.01 -33.00 -27.39
N ARG A 45 16.14 -32.74 -26.73
CA ARG A 45 17.38 -32.27 -27.37
C ARG A 45 17.26 -30.95 -28.16
N GLU A 46 16.20 -30.18 -27.93
CA GLU A 46 15.98 -28.88 -28.56
C GLU A 46 16.28 -27.70 -27.63
N ASN A 47 16.30 -26.50 -28.20
CA ASN A 47 16.40 -25.26 -27.45
C ASN A 47 15.34 -24.26 -27.88
N VAL A 48 15.02 -23.35 -26.97
CA VAL A 48 14.18 -22.19 -27.24
C VAL A 48 14.96 -20.92 -26.92
N GLN A 49 14.94 -19.97 -27.87
CA GLN A 49 15.49 -18.64 -27.67
C GLN A 49 14.41 -17.71 -27.12
N LEU A 50 14.73 -17.06 -26.00
CA LEU A 50 13.89 -16.09 -25.33
C LEU A 50 14.46 -14.68 -25.51
N LEU A 51 13.54 -13.75 -25.79
CA LEU A 51 13.76 -12.33 -25.77
C LEU A 51 13.26 -11.79 -24.43
N PHE A 52 14.06 -10.95 -23.78
CA PHE A 52 13.63 -10.23 -22.59
C PHE A 52 13.50 -8.76 -22.95
N LYS A 53 12.38 -8.15 -22.53
CA LYS A 53 12.14 -6.72 -22.64
C LYS A 53 12.26 -6.14 -21.23
N VAL A 54 13.16 -5.17 -21.05
CA VAL A 54 13.33 -4.46 -19.79
C VAL A 54 12.56 -3.15 -19.86
N ILE A 55 11.63 -2.93 -18.93
CA ILE A 55 10.85 -1.70 -18.76
C ILE A 55 11.23 -1.12 -17.39
N VAL A 56 12.10 -0.13 -17.39
CA VAL A 56 12.54 0.56 -16.17
C VAL A 56 11.47 1.59 -15.79
N PRO A 57 10.94 1.57 -14.55
CA PRO A 57 10.03 2.63 -14.07
C PRO A 57 10.68 4.01 -14.16
N GLU A 58 9.92 5.04 -14.53
CA GLU A 58 10.45 6.39 -14.77
C GLU A 58 11.06 7.04 -13.52
N ASP A 59 10.63 6.60 -12.33
CA ASP A 59 11.04 7.10 -11.02
C ASP A 59 12.17 6.30 -10.37
N THR A 60 12.83 5.44 -11.15
CA THR A 60 13.91 4.57 -10.68
C THR A 60 15.21 5.35 -10.43
N PRO A 61 15.81 5.27 -9.23
CA PRO A 61 17.12 5.84 -8.94
C PRO A 61 18.24 5.40 -9.91
N THR A 62 19.26 6.25 -10.04
CA THR A 62 20.45 5.92 -10.85
C THR A 62 21.36 4.98 -10.06
N GLU A 63 21.18 3.69 -10.25
CA GLU A 63 22.01 2.65 -9.63
C GLU A 63 22.02 1.34 -10.44
N MET A 64 22.72 0.33 -9.91
CA MET A 64 22.76 -1.02 -10.48
C MET A 64 21.72 -1.91 -9.80
N TYR A 65 20.83 -2.47 -10.62
CA TYR A 65 19.82 -3.42 -10.16
C TYR A 65 20.12 -4.83 -10.64
N GLN A 66 19.77 -5.80 -9.81
CA GLN A 66 19.89 -7.21 -10.16
C GLN A 66 18.51 -7.86 -10.23
N ALA A 67 18.31 -8.62 -11.29
CA ALA A 67 17.23 -9.57 -11.44
C ALA A 67 17.79 -10.96 -11.69
N ARG A 68 17.00 -11.99 -11.38
CA ARG A 68 17.29 -13.37 -11.70
C ARG A 68 16.20 -13.92 -12.59
N ILE A 69 16.57 -14.60 -13.67
CA ILE A 69 15.65 -15.40 -14.44
C ILE A 69 15.80 -16.85 -13.95
N VAL A 70 14.71 -17.43 -13.49
CA VAL A 70 14.65 -18.79 -12.96
C VAL A 70 13.86 -19.66 -13.93
N ALA A 71 14.48 -20.71 -14.44
CA ALA A 71 13.85 -21.74 -15.26
C ALA A 71 13.79 -23.04 -14.47
N GLU A 72 12.61 -23.65 -14.38
CA GLU A 72 12.34 -24.80 -13.53
C GLU A 72 11.48 -25.83 -14.25
N THR A 73 11.89 -27.10 -14.27
CA THR A 73 11.10 -28.16 -14.89
C THR A 73 9.86 -28.46 -14.05
N GLN A 74 8.69 -28.57 -14.68
CA GLN A 74 7.50 -29.09 -14.01
C GLN A 74 7.71 -30.59 -13.72
N SER A 75 7.51 -31.02 -12.47
CA SER A 75 7.47 -32.45 -12.15
C SER A 75 6.11 -32.99 -12.56
N GLU A 76 6.07 -34.03 -13.38
CA GLU A 76 4.88 -34.86 -13.45
C GLU A 76 4.72 -35.57 -12.10
N GLU A 77 3.49 -35.64 -11.58
CA GLU A 77 3.19 -36.36 -10.35
C GLU A 77 3.68 -37.80 -10.47
N ALA A 78 4.46 -38.23 -9.48
CA ALA A 78 5.02 -39.55 -9.45
C ALA A 78 3.91 -40.61 -9.44
N MET A 79 3.75 -41.34 -10.54
CA MET A 79 3.13 -42.66 -10.46
C MET A 79 3.94 -43.51 -9.48
N ALA A 80 3.21 -44.11 -8.52
CA ALA A 80 3.68 -44.91 -7.39
C ALA A 80 5.16 -45.31 -7.41
N GLY A 81 6.00 -44.58 -6.66
CA GLY A 81 7.34 -45.00 -6.25
C GLY A 81 8.53 -44.17 -6.76
N GLY A 82 8.32 -43.15 -7.59
CA GLY A 82 9.40 -42.28 -8.08
C GLY A 82 9.57 -40.98 -7.27
N VAL A 83 10.81 -40.60 -6.93
CA VAL A 83 11.10 -39.23 -6.47
C VAL A 83 11.23 -38.34 -7.71
N GLY A 84 10.23 -37.49 -7.96
CA GLY A 84 10.30 -36.48 -9.02
C GLY A 84 11.47 -35.52 -8.77
N THR A 85 12.40 -35.42 -9.72
CA THR A 85 13.55 -34.50 -9.62
C THR A 85 13.21 -33.21 -10.36
N VAL A 86 13.13 -32.10 -9.64
CA VAL A 86 12.94 -30.78 -10.22
C VAL A 86 14.30 -30.16 -10.53
N LEU A 87 14.59 -29.90 -11.81
CA LEU A 87 15.80 -29.20 -12.22
C LEU A 87 15.51 -27.69 -12.28
N ARG A 88 16.35 -26.91 -11.60
CA ARG A 88 16.24 -25.44 -11.55
C ARG A 88 17.54 -24.78 -12.01
N ALA A 89 17.46 -23.94 -13.03
CA ALA A 89 18.54 -23.10 -13.53
C ALA A 89 18.28 -21.62 -13.22
N ARG A 90 19.33 -20.86 -12.93
CA ARG A 90 19.26 -19.43 -12.59
C ARG A 90 20.25 -18.64 -13.42
N SER A 91 19.81 -17.54 -14.01
CA SER A 91 20.66 -16.57 -14.70
C SER A 91 20.52 -15.20 -14.03
N VAL A 92 21.62 -14.47 -13.88
CA VAL A 92 21.62 -13.11 -13.29
C VAL A 92 21.63 -12.07 -14.41
N VAL A 93 20.70 -11.13 -14.34
CA VAL A 93 20.64 -9.96 -15.22
C VAL A 93 20.99 -8.74 -14.38
N THR A 94 21.99 -7.97 -14.81
CA THR A 94 22.35 -6.70 -14.19
C THR A 94 21.86 -5.57 -15.09
N ILE A 95 21.05 -4.67 -14.53
CA ILE A 95 20.47 -3.52 -15.23
C ILE A 95 21.10 -2.27 -14.62
N HIS A 96 21.76 -1.49 -15.47
CA HIS A 96 22.35 -0.21 -15.05
C HIS A 96 21.40 0.91 -15.48
N VAL A 97 20.74 1.53 -14.50
CA VAL A 97 19.89 2.69 -14.73
C VAL A 97 20.78 3.91 -14.75
N ILE A 98 20.70 4.70 -15.82
CA ILE A 98 21.51 5.90 -16.04
C ILE A 98 20.60 7.09 -16.30
N GLY A 99 20.95 8.26 -15.76
CA GLY A 99 20.16 9.48 -15.95
C GLY A 99 20.60 10.60 -15.03
N ARG A 100 19.93 11.75 -15.13
CA ARG A 100 20.05 12.81 -14.13
C ARG A 100 19.04 12.55 -13.02
N GLU A 101 19.56 12.17 -11.86
CA GLU A 101 18.76 12.06 -10.64
C GLU A 101 18.61 13.43 -9.97
N ILE A 102 17.38 13.78 -9.61
CA ILE A 102 16.99 14.96 -8.85
C ILE A 102 16.30 14.45 -7.60
N VAL A 103 17.02 14.49 -6.48
CA VAL A 103 16.44 14.20 -5.17
C VAL A 103 16.16 15.52 -4.47
N SER A 104 14.88 15.83 -4.35
CA SER A 104 14.40 17.01 -3.64
C SER A 104 13.04 16.74 -3.05
N GLY A 105 12.76 17.39 -1.94
CA GLY A 105 11.46 17.30 -1.28
C GLY A 105 11.23 18.49 -0.38
N LYS A 106 9.98 18.61 0.08
CA LYS A 106 9.54 19.71 0.93
C LYS A 106 8.56 19.16 1.95
N VAL A 107 8.71 19.58 3.20
CA VAL A 107 7.65 19.43 4.20
C VAL A 107 6.63 20.54 3.98
N GLU A 108 5.40 20.16 3.62
CA GLU A 108 4.30 21.10 3.37
C GLU A 108 3.55 21.44 4.65
N GLY A 109 3.51 20.51 5.61
CA GLY A 109 2.85 20.69 6.88
C GLY A 109 3.32 19.68 7.91
N ILE A 110 3.29 20.10 9.17
CA ILE A 110 3.48 19.22 10.32
C ILE A 110 2.31 19.48 11.26
N SER A 111 1.70 18.41 11.75
CA SER A 111 0.65 18.50 12.76
C SER A 111 0.90 17.52 13.90
N VAL A 112 0.58 17.97 15.10
CA VAL A 112 0.62 17.18 16.33
C VAL A 112 -0.71 17.39 17.03
N ALA A 113 -1.40 16.29 17.29
CA ALA A 113 -2.63 16.34 18.06
C ALA A 113 -2.32 16.09 19.54
N ASN A 114 -3.17 16.64 20.41
CA ASN A 114 -3.18 16.24 21.82
C ASN A 114 -3.47 14.74 21.94
N THR A 115 -3.01 14.14 23.03
CA THR A 115 -3.19 12.72 23.29
C THR A 115 -3.55 12.47 24.75
N GLU A 116 -3.73 11.20 25.12
CA GLU A 116 -3.95 10.75 26.49
C GLU A 116 -2.81 9.83 26.94
N THR A 117 -2.60 9.73 28.26
CA THR A 117 -1.67 8.74 28.81
C THR A 117 -2.01 7.33 28.31
N GLY A 118 -1.03 6.64 27.73
CA GLY A 118 -1.19 5.28 27.17
C GLY A 118 -1.69 5.23 25.73
N VAL A 119 -2.06 6.36 25.13
CA VAL A 119 -2.37 6.46 23.70
C VAL A 119 -1.18 7.11 22.97
N PRO A 120 -0.56 6.44 21.99
CA PRO A 120 0.60 6.99 21.30
C PRO A 120 0.34 8.41 20.76
N LEU A 121 1.32 9.28 20.96
CA LEU A 121 1.36 10.55 20.24
C LEU A 121 1.60 10.25 18.76
N VAL A 122 0.78 10.83 17.90
CA VAL A 122 0.94 10.73 16.45
C VAL A 122 1.29 12.10 15.90
N ILE A 123 2.46 12.19 15.28
CA ILE A 123 2.94 13.35 14.56
C ILE A 123 2.76 13.05 13.08
N ASP A 124 1.95 13.85 12.38
CA ASP A 124 1.73 13.72 10.94
C ASP A 124 2.53 14.77 10.19
N VAL A 125 3.46 14.31 9.35
CA VAL A 125 4.27 15.14 8.46
C VAL A 125 3.81 14.94 7.01
N GLN A 126 3.29 16.01 6.40
CA GLN A 126 2.97 16.03 4.98
C GLN A 126 4.22 16.35 4.18
N PHE A 127 4.77 15.34 3.51
CA PHE A 127 5.97 15.47 2.71
C PHE A 127 5.62 15.39 1.22
N ARG A 128 6.09 16.38 0.44
CA ARG A 128 6.04 16.38 -1.02
C ARG A 128 7.38 15.98 -1.60
N ASN A 129 7.39 14.97 -2.47
CA ASN A 129 8.54 14.72 -3.33
C ASN A 129 8.50 15.67 -4.54
N THR A 130 9.51 16.51 -4.68
CA THR A 130 9.65 17.46 -5.80
C THR A 130 10.74 17.03 -6.79
N GLY A 131 11.37 15.89 -6.54
CA GLY A 131 12.37 15.28 -7.40
C GLY A 131 11.75 14.41 -8.49
N ASN A 132 12.62 13.69 -9.22
CA ASN A 132 12.21 12.80 -10.31
C ASN A 132 12.45 11.31 -10.00
N VAL A 133 12.82 10.97 -8.75
CA VAL A 133 12.97 9.59 -8.31
C VAL A 133 12.24 9.38 -6.99
N ILE A 134 11.91 8.13 -6.67
CA ILE A 134 11.35 7.78 -5.36
C ILE A 134 12.34 8.16 -4.25
N VAL A 135 11.83 8.76 -3.17
CA VAL A 135 12.63 9.14 -2.00
C VAL A 135 12.05 8.55 -0.71
N SER A 136 12.91 8.39 0.29
CA SER A 136 12.55 8.00 1.66
C SER A 136 13.07 9.08 2.62
N PRO A 137 12.26 10.09 2.96
CA PRO A 137 12.67 11.11 3.93
C PRO A 137 12.73 10.52 5.35
N GLU A 138 13.59 11.10 6.17
CA GLU A 138 13.74 10.74 7.57
C GLU A 138 13.09 11.83 8.43
N ILE A 139 12.15 11.44 9.29
CA ILE A 139 11.51 12.35 10.25
C ILE A 139 12.01 11.99 11.64
N HIS A 140 12.63 12.94 12.32
CA HIS A 140 13.08 12.83 13.70
C HIS A 140 12.23 13.74 14.58
N SER A 141 11.77 13.23 15.71
CA SER A 141 11.08 14.02 16.72
C SER A 141 11.78 13.88 18.06
N THR A 142 12.06 15.01 18.70
CA THR A 142 12.53 15.09 20.08
C THR A 142 11.41 15.64 20.95
N ILE A 143 11.05 14.91 22.00
CA ILE A 143 9.97 15.28 22.91
C ILE A 143 10.56 15.84 24.21
N LYS A 144 10.01 16.97 24.66
CA LYS A 144 10.44 17.67 25.86
C LYS A 144 9.28 17.90 26.83
N LYS A 145 9.61 17.91 28.12
CA LYS A 145 8.77 18.42 29.21
C LYS A 145 9.58 19.43 30.00
N ASP A 146 9.04 20.63 30.22
CA ASP A 146 9.72 21.71 30.96
C ASP A 146 11.15 22.03 30.43
N GLY A 147 11.36 21.86 29.12
CA GLY A 147 12.63 22.07 28.43
C GLY A 147 13.62 20.89 28.47
N GLU A 148 13.36 19.87 29.28
CA GLU A 148 14.17 18.64 29.34
C GLU A 148 13.71 17.63 28.30
N VAL A 149 14.66 17.00 27.59
CA VAL A 149 14.38 15.93 26.63
C VAL A 149 14.00 14.64 27.38
N ILE A 150 12.82 14.12 27.09
CA ILE A 150 12.28 12.92 27.74
C ILE A 150 12.07 11.74 26.78
N GLY A 151 12.22 11.98 25.47
CA GLY A 151 12.01 10.94 24.48
C GLY A 151 12.34 11.39 23.07
N GLU A 152 12.48 10.41 22.19
CA GLU A 152 12.70 10.60 20.78
C GLU A 152 11.87 9.58 19.99
N ALA A 153 11.46 9.96 18.78
CA ALA A 153 10.78 9.08 17.84
C ALA A 153 11.26 9.37 16.42
N ARG A 154 11.21 8.35 15.56
CA ARG A 154 11.69 8.46 14.18
C ARG A 154 10.88 7.63 13.20
N SER A 155 10.82 8.10 11.95
CA SER A 155 10.28 7.34 10.82
C SER A 155 11.18 7.55 9.59
N SER A 156 11.49 6.47 8.87
CA SER A 156 12.39 6.52 7.69
C SER A 156 12.01 5.54 6.58
N GLU A 157 10.97 4.73 6.78
CA GLU A 157 10.63 3.62 5.86
C GLU A 157 9.67 4.06 4.74
N LYS A 158 8.91 5.14 4.96
CA LYS A 158 7.89 5.59 4.01
C LYS A 158 8.55 6.07 2.72
N ARG A 159 8.17 5.43 1.61
CA ARG A 159 8.58 5.82 0.25
C ARG A 159 7.58 6.82 -0.32
N VAL A 160 8.09 7.87 -0.96
CA VAL A 160 7.28 8.92 -1.60
C VAL A 160 7.68 9.00 -3.07
N THR A 161 6.73 8.71 -3.95
CA THR A 161 6.92 8.75 -5.40
C THR A 161 7.03 10.20 -5.90
N PRO A 162 7.64 10.45 -7.07
CA PRO A 162 7.73 11.80 -7.63
C PRO A 162 6.39 12.52 -7.71
N GLU A 163 6.42 13.84 -7.47
CA GLU A 163 5.29 14.77 -7.57
C GLU A 163 4.10 14.50 -6.62
N THR A 164 4.18 13.48 -5.77
CA THR A 164 3.13 13.16 -4.79
C THR A 164 3.38 13.83 -3.44
N ILE A 165 2.30 13.92 -2.65
CA ILE A 165 2.33 14.27 -1.23
C ILE A 165 1.92 13.03 -0.46
N GLU A 166 2.71 12.63 0.52
CA GLU A 166 2.40 11.53 1.41
C GLU A 166 2.43 12.01 2.87
N SER A 167 1.53 11.46 3.69
CA SER A 167 1.58 11.62 5.14
C SER A 167 2.55 10.60 5.73
N ILE A 168 3.49 11.08 6.52
CA ILE A 168 4.48 10.29 7.24
C ILE A 168 4.15 10.39 8.72
N LEU A 169 3.69 9.28 9.28
CA LEU A 169 3.34 9.21 10.69
C LEU A 169 4.58 8.84 11.51
N VAL A 170 4.82 9.62 12.56
CA VAL A 170 5.79 9.29 13.62
C VAL A 170 5.01 9.04 14.90
N GLU A 171 5.19 7.86 15.45
CA GLU A 171 4.53 7.44 16.68
C GLU A 171 5.51 7.51 17.86
N TRP A 172 5.05 8.03 18.98
CA TRP A 172 5.79 8.02 20.24
C TRP A 172 4.91 7.52 21.39
N SER A 173 5.43 6.61 22.19
CA SER A 173 4.68 6.05 23.32
C SER A 173 4.50 7.09 24.43
N THR A 174 3.29 7.22 24.94
CA THR A 174 2.95 8.07 26.10
C THR A 174 2.70 7.27 27.37
N GLU A 175 3.07 5.99 27.37
CA GLU A 175 2.92 5.12 28.54
C GLU A 175 3.75 5.63 29.71
N GLY A 176 3.13 5.71 30.90
CA GLY A 176 3.78 6.20 32.11
C GLY A 176 3.99 7.71 32.17
N LEU A 177 3.57 8.47 31.17
CA LEU A 177 3.64 9.94 31.21
C LEU A 177 2.55 10.54 32.09
N GLU A 178 2.94 11.53 32.87
CA GLU A 178 2.00 12.36 33.61
C GLU A 178 1.24 13.31 32.66
N PRO A 179 -0.03 13.60 32.95
CA PRO A 179 -0.74 14.64 32.24
C PRO A 179 -0.04 16.00 32.31
N GLY A 180 -0.09 16.78 31.24
CA GLY A 180 0.54 18.09 31.16
C GLY A 180 0.86 18.53 29.74
N THR A 181 1.51 19.69 29.64
CA THR A 181 1.99 20.24 28.36
C THR A 181 3.39 19.73 28.06
N TYR A 182 3.59 19.37 26.80
CA TYR A 182 4.83 18.86 26.25
C TYR A 182 5.12 19.58 24.94
N THR A 183 6.37 19.49 24.50
CA THR A 183 6.80 20.09 23.24
C THR A 183 7.47 19.04 22.37
N ALA A 184 7.10 18.97 21.09
CA ALA A 184 7.71 18.13 20.08
C ALA A 184 8.52 19.02 19.12
N ASN A 185 9.83 18.80 19.05
CA ASN A 185 10.67 19.35 17.99
C ASN A 185 10.77 18.32 16.87
N VAL A 186 10.21 18.63 15.70
CA VAL A 186 10.12 17.74 14.55
C VAL A 186 11.06 18.24 13.45
N VAL A 187 11.99 17.40 13.04
CA VAL A 187 12.99 17.66 12.01
C VAL A 187 12.76 16.71 10.85
N GLY A 188 12.50 17.29 9.67
CA GLY A 188 12.43 16.55 8.42
C GLY A 188 13.78 16.60 7.71
N MET A 189 14.29 15.44 7.32
CA MET A 189 15.56 15.30 6.62
C MET A 189 15.38 14.52 5.32
N LEU A 190 16.23 14.82 4.35
CA LEU A 190 16.33 14.09 3.10
C LEU A 190 17.81 13.94 2.74
N ARG A 191 18.29 12.70 2.63
CA ARG A 191 19.72 12.39 2.41
C ARG A 191 20.67 13.02 3.44
N GLY A 192 20.25 13.06 4.71
CA GLY A 192 21.02 13.66 5.79
C GLY A 192 21.01 15.19 5.82
N GLU A 193 20.36 15.85 4.86
CA GLU A 193 20.15 17.30 4.88
C GLU A 193 18.81 17.64 5.54
N GLN A 194 18.82 18.57 6.49
CA GLN A 194 17.61 19.09 7.10
C GLN A 194 16.86 19.96 6.09
N ILE A 195 15.62 19.58 5.78
CA ILE A 195 14.72 20.32 4.88
C ILE A 195 13.62 21.08 5.63
N ALA A 196 13.34 20.71 6.89
CA ALA A 196 12.38 21.40 7.75
C ALA A 196 12.70 21.15 9.23
N SER A 197 12.32 22.10 10.08
CA SER A 197 12.32 21.96 11.53
C SER A 197 11.20 22.80 12.12
N GLN A 198 10.38 22.20 12.97
CA GLN A 198 9.27 22.89 13.63
C GLN A 198 9.12 22.40 15.07
N GLU A 199 8.94 23.33 15.98
CA GLU A 199 8.59 23.04 17.37
C GLU A 199 7.10 23.27 17.57
N MET A 200 6.41 22.33 18.21
CA MET A 200 4.97 22.39 18.47
C MET A 200 4.67 21.89 19.87
N ASP A 201 3.72 22.53 20.52
CA ASP A 201 3.21 22.09 21.81
C ASP A 201 2.05 21.12 21.64
N PHE A 202 1.92 20.20 22.59
CA PHE A 202 0.78 19.30 22.71
C PHE A 202 0.49 19.00 24.18
N GLU A 203 -0.74 18.63 24.46
CA GLU A 203 -1.16 18.22 25.81
C GLU A 203 -1.34 16.70 25.87
N VAL A 204 -0.84 16.12 26.96
CA VAL A 204 -1.18 14.76 27.39
C VAL A 204 -2.25 14.89 28.46
N PHE A 205 -3.44 14.35 28.18
CA PHE A 205 -4.56 14.32 29.10
C PHE A 205 -4.61 13.01 29.90
N PRO A 206 -5.31 12.99 31.05
CA PRO A 206 -5.76 11.73 31.64
C PRO A 206 -6.59 10.93 30.64
N TYR A 207 -6.53 9.61 30.75
CA TYR A 207 -7.32 8.70 29.92
C TYR A 207 -8.82 9.01 29.97
N GLY A 208 -9.47 9.04 28.80
CA GLY A 208 -10.91 9.23 28.62
C GLY A 208 -11.40 10.70 28.52
N GLN A 209 -10.51 11.68 28.38
CA GLN A 209 -10.91 13.09 28.23
C GLN A 209 -11.16 13.53 26.79
N LEU A 210 -10.46 12.94 25.82
CA LEU A 210 -10.60 13.24 24.40
C LEU A 210 -11.67 12.33 23.77
N SER A 211 -12.53 12.94 22.95
CA SER A 211 -13.58 12.20 22.26
C SER A 211 -12.98 11.25 21.22
N ARG A 212 -13.50 10.02 21.21
CA ARG A 212 -13.23 9.00 20.20
C ARG A 212 -14.49 8.88 19.36
N GLU A 213 -14.38 9.22 18.10
CA GLU A 213 -15.50 9.20 17.16
C GLU A 213 -14.97 8.81 15.79
N GLY A 214 -15.74 8.02 15.06
CA GLY A 214 -15.38 7.68 13.70
C GLY A 214 -16.55 7.18 12.88
N THR A 215 -16.35 7.20 11.57
CA THR A 215 -17.33 6.75 10.59
C THR A 215 -16.67 5.77 9.63
N LEU A 216 -17.43 4.78 9.17
CA LEU A 216 -16.98 3.81 8.18
C LEU A 216 -17.77 4.04 6.88
N SER A 217 -17.05 4.12 5.75
CA SER A 217 -17.68 4.16 4.43
C SER A 217 -18.47 2.88 4.13
N ASP A 218 -19.12 2.84 2.99
CA ASP A 218 -19.68 1.58 2.52
C ASP A 218 -18.57 0.61 2.15
N LEU A 219 -18.86 -0.68 2.31
CA LEU A 219 -17.92 -1.77 2.04
C LEU A 219 -17.73 -1.94 0.54
N GLN A 220 -16.47 -2.08 0.13
CA GLN A 220 -16.05 -2.47 -1.20
C GLN A 220 -15.39 -3.84 -1.14
N TYR A 221 -15.21 -4.48 -2.29
CA TYR A 221 -14.45 -5.72 -2.38
C TYR A 221 -13.59 -5.78 -3.64
N GLU A 222 -12.49 -6.52 -3.54
CA GLU A 222 -11.57 -6.82 -4.61
C GLU A 222 -11.41 -8.34 -4.75
N GLY A 223 -11.41 -8.83 -5.99
CA GLY A 223 -11.28 -10.25 -6.32
C GLY A 223 -12.52 -10.83 -7.00
N MET A 224 -12.44 -12.11 -7.36
CA MET A 224 -13.54 -12.82 -8.01
C MET A 224 -14.46 -13.44 -6.96
N MET A 225 -15.76 -13.15 -7.04
CA MET A 225 -16.79 -13.74 -6.17
C MET A 225 -17.09 -15.20 -6.57
N GLN A 226 -16.15 -16.08 -6.22
CA GLN A 226 -16.20 -17.51 -6.49
C GLN A 226 -15.93 -18.32 -5.23
N THR A 227 -16.52 -19.51 -5.15
CA THR A 227 -16.24 -20.43 -4.05
C THR A 227 -14.76 -20.79 -3.97
N GLY A 228 -14.23 -20.83 -2.74
CA GLY A 228 -12.82 -21.16 -2.47
C GLY A 228 -11.80 -20.08 -2.82
N VAL A 229 -12.20 -18.97 -3.44
CA VAL A 229 -11.31 -17.84 -3.77
C VAL A 229 -11.41 -16.76 -2.70
N PRO A 230 -10.29 -16.35 -2.07
CA PRO A 230 -10.32 -15.25 -1.12
C PRO A 230 -10.59 -13.92 -1.84
N ILE A 231 -11.54 -13.15 -1.32
CA ILE A 231 -11.76 -11.75 -1.68
C ILE A 231 -11.24 -10.85 -0.57
N LYS A 232 -10.76 -9.66 -0.93
CA LYS A 232 -10.45 -8.59 0.03
C LYS A 232 -11.70 -7.73 0.19
N LEU A 233 -12.16 -7.56 1.42
CA LEU A 233 -13.19 -6.60 1.78
C LEU A 233 -12.53 -5.35 2.34
N ASN A 234 -12.93 -4.17 1.89
CA ASN A 234 -12.30 -2.93 2.30
C ASN A 234 -13.33 -1.82 2.57
N GLY A 235 -13.04 -1.00 3.58
CA GLY A 235 -13.83 0.18 3.94
C GLY A 235 -12.94 1.29 4.48
N ILE A 236 -13.30 2.54 4.19
CA ILE A 236 -12.54 3.71 4.64
C ILE A 236 -13.08 4.14 6.00
N PHE A 237 -12.28 3.99 7.04
CA PHE A 237 -12.55 4.58 8.34
C PHE A 237 -12.04 6.02 8.38
N THR A 238 -12.88 6.94 8.86
CA THR A 238 -12.53 8.35 9.07
C THR A 238 -12.63 8.65 10.56
N ASN A 239 -11.52 9.06 11.16
CA ASN A 239 -11.48 9.47 12.57
C ASN A 239 -11.98 10.92 12.68
N THR A 240 -13.16 11.10 13.26
CA THR A 240 -13.80 12.40 13.49
C THR A 240 -13.65 12.87 14.94
N GLY A 241 -12.98 12.08 15.78
CA GLY A 241 -12.70 12.39 17.18
C GLY A 241 -11.55 13.39 17.33
N LYS A 242 -11.05 13.49 18.57
CA LYS A 242 -9.99 14.42 18.97
C LYS A 242 -8.68 13.73 19.35
N ILE A 243 -8.60 12.41 19.21
CA ILE A 243 -7.42 11.60 19.52
C ILE A 243 -7.18 10.56 18.44
N ALA A 244 -5.91 10.25 18.17
CA ALA A 244 -5.55 9.14 17.31
C ALA A 244 -6.19 7.85 17.84
N THR A 245 -6.75 7.05 16.93
CA THR A 245 -7.66 5.96 17.29
C THR A 245 -7.27 4.70 16.53
N ARG A 246 -7.12 3.58 17.24
CA ARG A 246 -6.94 2.28 16.60
C ARG A 246 -8.30 1.74 16.15
N ALA A 247 -8.41 1.39 14.88
CA ALA A 247 -9.64 0.88 14.27
C ALA A 247 -9.40 -0.44 13.54
N VAL A 248 -10.40 -1.31 13.52
CA VAL A 248 -10.39 -2.60 12.84
C VAL A 248 -11.75 -2.89 12.20
N LEU A 249 -11.74 -3.36 10.96
CA LEU A 249 -12.95 -3.80 10.26
C LEU A 249 -13.42 -5.13 10.83
N ASN A 250 -14.70 -5.21 11.19
CA ASN A 250 -15.35 -6.46 11.58
C ASN A 250 -16.55 -6.71 10.69
N ALA A 251 -16.83 -7.98 10.42
CA ALA A 251 -18.02 -8.37 9.69
C ALA A 251 -18.57 -9.73 10.14
N GLU A 252 -19.90 -9.85 10.08
CA GLU A 252 -20.67 -11.09 10.24
C GLU A 252 -21.23 -11.49 8.88
N ILE A 253 -21.09 -12.77 8.55
CA ILE A 253 -21.45 -13.33 7.26
C ILE A 253 -22.64 -14.27 7.44
N TYR A 254 -23.69 -14.04 6.66
CA TYR A 254 -24.90 -14.82 6.66
C TYR A 254 -25.19 -15.38 5.27
N GLN A 255 -25.74 -16.60 5.20
CA GLN A 255 -26.25 -17.20 3.98
C GLN A 255 -27.67 -17.69 4.26
N ASN A 256 -28.64 -17.25 3.45
CA ASN A 256 -30.06 -17.56 3.66
C ASN A 256 -30.57 -17.24 5.09
N GLY A 257 -30.03 -16.18 5.71
CA GLY A 257 -30.36 -15.77 7.08
C GLY A 257 -29.65 -16.53 8.20
N ASN A 258 -28.90 -17.58 7.89
CA ASN A 258 -28.10 -18.33 8.87
C ASN A 258 -26.72 -17.71 9.02
N PHE A 259 -26.25 -17.54 10.26
CA PHE A 259 -24.89 -17.10 10.54
C PHE A 259 -23.90 -18.19 10.12
N ILE A 260 -22.92 -17.81 9.29
CA ILE A 260 -21.90 -18.71 8.75
C ILE A 260 -20.55 -18.46 9.44
N ASN A 261 -20.13 -17.19 9.51
CA ASN A 261 -18.81 -16.84 10.03
C ASN A 261 -18.75 -15.37 10.50
N ALA A 262 -17.72 -15.04 11.27
CA ALA A 262 -17.32 -13.67 11.56
C ALA A 262 -15.83 -13.49 11.23
N ILE A 263 -15.49 -12.34 10.66
CA ILE A 263 -14.12 -11.98 10.30
C ILE A 263 -13.73 -10.66 10.96
N SER A 264 -12.44 -10.53 11.24
CA SER A 264 -11.83 -9.32 11.75
C SER A 264 -10.58 -9.01 10.93
N GLY A 265 -10.36 -7.72 10.66
CA GLY A 265 -9.18 -7.24 9.95
C GLY A 265 -7.98 -7.01 10.86
N ASP A 266 -6.97 -6.37 10.29
CA ASP A 266 -5.85 -5.84 11.06
C ASP A 266 -6.22 -4.52 11.74
N THR A 267 -5.55 -4.24 12.86
CA THR A 267 -5.71 -2.98 13.58
C THR A 267 -4.86 -1.90 12.92
N VAL A 268 -5.49 -0.78 12.57
CA VAL A 268 -4.82 0.37 11.94
C VAL A 268 -4.96 1.59 12.85
N LEU A 269 -3.87 2.30 13.11
CA LEU A 269 -3.90 3.57 13.83
C LEU A 269 -4.29 4.69 12.86
N VAL A 270 -5.38 5.40 13.19
CA VAL A 270 -5.92 6.47 12.35
C VAL A 270 -5.74 7.82 13.07
N PRO A 271 -4.91 8.74 12.54
CA PRO A 271 -4.71 10.06 13.13
C PRO A 271 -5.99 10.89 13.23
N VAL A 272 -5.97 11.96 14.02
CA VAL A 272 -7.10 12.90 14.14
C VAL A 272 -7.42 13.54 12.79
N GLY A 273 -8.68 13.46 12.36
CA GLY A 273 -9.11 13.93 11.03
C GLY A 273 -8.61 13.06 9.87
N GLY A 274 -7.84 12.02 10.16
CA GLY A 274 -7.27 11.10 9.18
C GLY A 274 -8.29 10.10 8.65
N ARG A 275 -7.90 9.47 7.54
CA ARG A 275 -8.67 8.41 6.88
C ARG A 275 -7.74 7.24 6.61
N SER A 276 -8.20 6.02 6.84
CA SER A 276 -7.43 4.81 6.55
C SER A 276 -8.33 3.72 5.98
N GLU A 277 -7.80 2.96 5.03
CA GLU A 277 -8.43 1.73 4.58
C GLU A 277 -8.30 0.67 5.68
N LEU A 278 -9.44 0.14 6.12
CA LEU A 278 -9.51 -1.07 6.91
C LEU A 278 -9.90 -2.20 5.96
N PHE A 279 -9.26 -3.36 6.09
CA PHE A 279 -9.59 -4.51 5.26
C PHE A 279 -9.59 -5.81 6.05
N SER A 280 -10.30 -6.80 5.51
CA SER A 280 -10.30 -8.19 5.97
C SER A 280 -10.48 -9.10 4.76
N TYR A 281 -10.20 -10.39 4.92
CA TYR A 281 -10.34 -11.37 3.84
C TYR A 281 -11.52 -12.30 4.12
N LEU A 282 -12.29 -12.59 3.07
CA LEU A 282 -13.40 -13.54 3.13
C LEU A 282 -13.17 -14.66 2.12
N THR A 283 -13.39 -15.89 2.54
CA THR A 283 -13.48 -17.07 1.67
C THR A 283 -14.75 -17.82 2.01
N VAL A 284 -15.52 -18.15 0.98
CA VAL A 284 -16.82 -18.85 1.11
C VAL A 284 -16.75 -20.21 0.43
N ALA A 285 -17.38 -21.22 1.03
CA ALA A 285 -17.30 -22.59 0.57
C ALA A 285 -18.40 -22.95 -0.45
N GLU A 286 -19.57 -22.32 -0.34
CA GLU A 286 -20.76 -22.66 -1.13
C GLU A 286 -21.23 -21.48 -1.99
N PRO A 287 -21.73 -21.72 -3.21
CA PRO A 287 -22.30 -20.66 -4.02
C PRO A 287 -23.65 -20.18 -3.43
N GLY A 288 -24.08 -18.98 -3.82
CA GLY A 288 -25.39 -18.44 -3.43
C GLY A 288 -25.33 -17.00 -2.94
N GLU A 289 -26.42 -16.58 -2.30
CA GLU A 289 -26.60 -15.21 -1.80
C GLU A 289 -26.11 -15.10 -0.35
N TYR A 290 -25.20 -14.16 -0.12
CA TYR A 290 -24.65 -13.84 1.17
C TYR A 290 -25.06 -12.43 1.60
N GLN A 291 -25.37 -12.26 2.88
CA GLN A 291 -25.51 -10.95 3.51
C GLN A 291 -24.33 -10.75 4.45
N ILE A 292 -23.59 -9.66 4.25
CA ILE A 292 -22.50 -9.24 5.14
C ILE A 292 -22.98 -8.05 5.95
N LYS A 293 -22.94 -8.18 7.28
CA LYS A 293 -23.11 -7.05 8.20
C LYS A 293 -21.75 -6.62 8.70
N TYR A 294 -21.42 -5.34 8.61
CA TYR A 294 -20.07 -4.85 8.89
C TYR A 294 -20.08 -3.56 9.70
N TRP A 295 -19.01 -3.36 10.47
CA TRP A 295 -18.76 -2.17 11.27
C TRP A 295 -17.26 -2.03 11.54
N ALA A 296 -16.81 -0.85 11.93
CA ALA A 296 -15.48 -0.67 12.51
C ALA A 296 -15.57 -0.73 14.04
N LEU A 297 -14.72 -1.53 14.67
CA LEU A 297 -14.47 -1.49 16.11
C LEU A 297 -13.27 -0.57 16.35
N TYR A 298 -13.39 0.36 17.28
CA TYR A 298 -12.32 1.30 17.57
C TYR A 298 -12.32 1.71 19.05
N GLU A 299 -11.21 1.49 19.75
CA GLU A 299 -11.02 1.86 21.17
C GLU A 299 -12.22 1.50 22.09
N GLY A 300 -12.80 0.31 21.88
CA GLY A 300 -13.96 -0.19 22.63
C GLY A 300 -15.34 0.32 22.16
N GLN A 301 -15.37 1.23 21.18
CA GLN A 301 -16.59 1.69 20.50
C GLN A 301 -16.78 0.99 19.16
N ARG A 302 -17.98 1.14 18.56
CA ARG A 302 -18.29 0.65 17.21
C ARG A 302 -18.99 1.72 16.39
N THR A 303 -18.77 1.71 15.08
CA THR A 303 -19.57 2.52 14.15
C THR A 303 -20.99 1.97 14.06
N GLU A 304 -21.86 2.69 13.36
CA GLU A 304 -23.11 2.11 12.86
C GLU A 304 -22.82 0.83 12.07
N MET A 305 -23.66 -0.18 12.29
CA MET A 305 -23.62 -1.43 11.54
C MET A 305 -24.35 -1.24 10.22
N LYS A 306 -23.66 -1.55 9.13
CA LYS A 306 -24.19 -1.52 7.77
C LYS A 306 -24.26 -2.93 7.21
N ASP A 307 -24.96 -3.11 6.10
CA ASP A 307 -25.04 -4.39 5.42
C ASP A 307 -24.89 -4.27 3.90
N VAL A 308 -24.46 -5.37 3.28
CA VAL A 308 -24.35 -5.52 1.82
C VAL A 308 -24.64 -6.97 1.43
N SER A 309 -25.30 -7.16 0.30
CA SER A 309 -25.56 -8.49 -0.27
C SER A 309 -24.60 -8.80 -1.41
N LEU A 310 -24.16 -10.06 -1.49
CA LEU A 310 -23.21 -10.54 -2.48
C LEU A 310 -23.69 -11.88 -3.06
N THR A 311 -23.62 -12.01 -4.38
CA THR A 311 -23.86 -13.27 -5.08
C THR A 311 -22.53 -13.96 -5.36
N VAL A 312 -22.38 -15.20 -4.88
CA VAL A 312 -21.18 -16.01 -5.05
C VAL A 312 -21.46 -17.11 -6.08
N SER A 313 -20.60 -17.20 -7.08
CA SER A 313 -20.68 -18.21 -8.13
C SER A 313 -19.81 -19.44 -7.81
N GLU A 314 -20.10 -20.57 -8.43
CA GLU A 314 -19.32 -21.79 -8.26
C GLU A 314 -17.93 -21.62 -8.93
N GLY A 315 -16.87 -21.80 -8.14
CA GLY A 315 -15.49 -21.77 -8.61
C GLY A 315 -15.20 -23.00 -9.48
N GLY A 316 -15.14 -22.80 -10.80
CA GLY A 316 -14.92 -23.91 -11.75
C GLY A 316 -15.26 -23.62 -13.20
N SER A 317 -15.82 -22.45 -13.55
CA SER A 317 -16.05 -22.07 -14.94
C SER A 317 -15.50 -20.68 -15.21
N SER A 318 -14.68 -20.58 -16.26
CA SER A 318 -14.15 -19.34 -16.83
C SER A 318 -15.29 -18.37 -17.13
N ALA A 319 -15.46 -17.35 -16.29
CA ALA A 319 -16.31 -16.21 -16.56
C ALA A 319 -15.50 -14.93 -16.34
N GLU A 320 -15.51 -14.06 -17.34
CA GLU A 320 -14.84 -12.75 -17.33
C GLU A 320 -15.34 -11.88 -16.15
N PRO A 321 -14.47 -11.01 -15.59
CA PRO A 321 -14.84 -10.11 -14.50
C PRO A 321 -15.92 -9.12 -14.95
N GLN A 322 -17.08 -9.16 -14.27
CA GLN A 322 -18.10 -8.11 -14.39
C GLN A 322 -17.84 -7.02 -13.35
N ALA A 323 -17.55 -5.81 -13.82
CA ALA A 323 -17.63 -4.61 -13.02
C ALA A 323 -19.12 -4.23 -12.82
N SER A 324 -19.58 -4.21 -11.56
CA SER A 324 -20.89 -3.66 -11.20
C SER A 324 -20.83 -2.13 -11.05
N PRO A 325 -21.96 -1.41 -11.24
CA PRO A 325 -21.95 0.00 -11.58
C PRO A 325 -21.47 0.90 -10.44
N LEU A 326 -20.59 1.83 -10.80
CA LEU A 326 -20.22 2.98 -10.00
C LEU A 326 -21.50 3.71 -9.54
N SER A 327 -21.76 3.75 -8.24
CA SER A 327 -22.52 4.86 -7.67
C SER A 327 -21.79 6.16 -8.01
N PRO A 328 -22.48 7.27 -8.32
CA PRO A 328 -21.82 8.53 -8.64
C PRO A 328 -21.00 8.99 -7.43
N VAL A 329 -19.68 8.80 -7.51
CA VAL A 329 -18.75 9.45 -6.61
C VAL A 329 -18.86 10.93 -6.92
N SER A 330 -19.45 11.69 -6.00
CA SER A 330 -19.28 13.13 -5.92
C SER A 330 -17.78 13.40 -5.85
N VAL A 331 -17.18 13.76 -6.98
CA VAL A 331 -15.84 14.30 -7.04
C VAL A 331 -15.89 15.62 -6.29
N ILE A 332 -15.63 15.59 -4.98
CA ILE A 332 -15.15 16.77 -4.26
C ILE A 332 -13.69 16.90 -4.68
N GLY A 333 -13.52 17.36 -5.92
CA GLY A 333 -12.25 17.91 -6.36
C GLY A 333 -11.98 19.12 -5.49
N ALA A 334 -10.81 19.14 -4.88
CA ALA A 334 -10.26 20.34 -4.29
C ALA A 334 -10.27 21.45 -5.36
N ALA A 335 -11.26 22.34 -5.28
CA ALA A 335 -11.36 23.50 -6.13
C ALA A 335 -10.22 24.46 -5.73
N MET A 336 -9.11 24.36 -6.45
CA MET A 336 -8.07 25.38 -6.44
C MET A 336 -8.68 26.65 -7.07
N MET A 337 -9.14 27.57 -6.22
CA MET A 337 -9.68 28.85 -6.66
C MET A 337 -8.50 29.76 -7.05
N LEU A 338 -8.20 29.80 -8.34
CA LEU A 338 -7.21 30.69 -8.95
C LEU A 338 -7.86 32.07 -9.14
N ILE A 339 -7.71 32.95 -8.16
CA ILE A 339 -8.13 34.36 -8.27
C ILE A 339 -7.07 35.09 -9.10
N ILE A 340 -7.31 35.23 -10.40
CA ILE A 340 -6.57 36.16 -11.26
C ILE A 340 -7.20 37.55 -11.08
N PHE A 341 -6.50 38.44 -10.38
CA PHE A 341 -6.79 39.87 -10.44
C PHE A 341 -6.33 40.43 -11.79
N ALA A 342 -7.30 40.63 -12.69
CA ALA A 342 -7.11 41.48 -13.86
C ALA A 342 -7.25 42.96 -13.42
N THR A 343 -6.15 43.60 -13.03
CA THR A 343 -6.10 45.06 -12.93
C THR A 343 -5.87 45.65 -14.31
N GLY A 344 -6.97 45.96 -14.99
CA GLY A 344 -6.97 46.84 -16.15
C GLY A 344 -6.70 48.28 -15.70
N GLY A 345 -5.53 48.81 -16.03
CA GLY A 345 -5.15 50.20 -15.82
C GLY A 345 -4.44 50.79 -17.03
N ARG A 346 -5.21 51.21 -18.04
CA ARG A 346 -4.74 52.18 -19.05
C ARG A 346 -4.48 53.52 -18.36
N LEU A 347 -3.28 54.10 -18.50
CA LEU A 347 -3.17 55.55 -18.75
C LEU A 347 -1.80 55.96 -19.36
N LYS A 348 -1.88 56.39 -20.62
CA LYS A 348 -1.16 57.49 -21.31
C LYS A 348 0.11 58.13 -20.71
N ARG A 349 1.11 58.19 -21.61
CA ARG A 349 1.96 59.36 -22.03
C ARG A 349 2.78 60.12 -20.98
N ARG A 350 4.09 60.23 -21.26
CA ARG A 350 4.77 61.45 -21.78
C ARG A 350 6.30 61.26 -21.80
N GLY A 351 6.95 61.89 -22.76
CA GLY A 351 8.40 62.18 -22.76
C GLY A 351 9.15 61.40 -23.81
#